data_AF-A0A957ATH9-F1
#
_entry.id   AF-A0A957ATH9-F1
#
_cell.length_a   1.000
_cell.length_b   1.000
_cell.length_c   1.000
_cell.angle_alpha   90.00
_cell.angle_beta   90.00
_cell.angle_gamma   90.00
#
_symmetry.space_group_name_H-M   'P 1'
#
loop_
_entity.id
_entity.type
_entity.pdbx_description
1 polymer ?
#
loop_
_entity_poly.entity_id
_entity_poly.type
_entity_poly.pdbx_seq_one_letter_code
_entity_poly.pdbx_strand_id
1 'polypeptide(L)'
;MEGKEQVYQPAENDRIRWVRYVLIVLVAEKIVQHIFVTLAFFLDWQGIGATVAVNPQVLLVLGAIAAILFALSLWGLLSQQKWAVNLIIGLALFDIIGEFVAQGTMGIVINVSFLVATVLLILALFYRWQAAKLER
;
A
#
# COMPACT_ATOMS: atom_id res chain seq x y z
N MET A 1 36.19 5.00 39.55
CA MET A 1 34.73 4.93 39.38
C MET A 1 34.43 5.24 37.93
N GLU A 2 34.41 4.23 37.09
CA GLU A 2 34.09 4.37 35.66
C GLU A 2 32.57 4.38 35.52
N GLY A 3 32.01 5.55 35.23
CA GLY A 3 30.62 5.70 34.86
C GLY A 3 30.38 5.03 33.52
N LYS A 4 29.78 3.85 33.52
CA LYS A 4 29.26 3.23 32.30
C LYS A 4 28.11 4.11 31.80
N GLU A 5 28.35 4.88 30.75
CA GLU A 5 27.31 5.52 29.98
C GLU A 5 26.29 4.45 29.56
N GLN A 6 25.07 4.55 30.07
CA GLN A 6 23.96 3.76 29.57
C GLN A 6 23.66 4.24 28.14
N VAL A 7 24.22 3.56 27.16
CA VAL A 7 23.88 3.73 25.75
C VAL A 7 22.38 3.52 25.62
N TYR A 8 21.64 4.60 25.38
CA TYR A 8 20.20 4.57 25.14
C TYR A 8 19.93 3.66 23.93
N GLN A 9 19.49 2.43 24.20
CA GLN A 9 18.90 1.58 23.19
C GLN A 9 17.43 2.00 23.09
N PRO A 10 17.02 2.74 22.04
CA PRO A 10 15.59 2.97 21.83
C PRO A 10 14.92 1.61 21.79
N ALA A 11 13.94 1.43 22.70
CA ALA A 11 13.27 0.17 22.90
C ALA A 11 12.79 -0.34 21.54
N GLU A 12 13.10 -1.59 21.20
CA GLU A 12 12.79 -2.23 19.91
C GLU A 12 11.30 -2.04 19.50
N ASN A 13 10.42 -1.88 20.50
CA ASN A 13 9.02 -1.49 20.36
C ASN A 13 8.76 -0.19 19.59
N ASP A 14 9.60 0.84 19.74
CA ASP A 14 9.39 2.13 19.08
C ASP A 14 9.64 2.02 17.57
N ARG A 15 10.53 1.11 17.14
CA ARG A 15 10.81 0.87 15.72
C ARG A 15 9.63 0.26 14.99
N ILE A 16 8.90 -0.65 15.62
CA ILE A 16 7.75 -1.32 14.98
C ILE A 16 6.55 -0.37 14.92
N ARG A 17 6.38 0.48 15.94
CA ARG A 17 5.27 1.45 16.01
C ARG A 17 5.30 2.45 14.86
N TRP A 18 6.45 3.06 14.55
CA TRP A 18 6.50 4.03 13.46
C TRP A 18 6.22 3.39 12.10
N VAL A 19 6.74 2.18 11.83
CA VAL A 19 6.47 1.47 10.57
C VAL A 19 4.97 1.23 10.42
N ARG A 20 4.30 0.82 11.51
CA ARG A 20 2.84 0.63 11.51
C ARG A 20 2.09 1.92 11.21
N TYR A 21 2.49 3.06 11.79
CA TYR A 21 1.84 4.34 11.49
C TYR A 21 2.04 4.77 10.03
N VAL A 22 3.24 4.58 9.49
CA VAL A 22 3.51 4.86 8.07
C VAL A 22 2.66 3.94 7.18
N LEU A 23 2.56 2.64 7.49
CA LEU A 23 1.67 1.73 6.78
C LEU A 23 0.20 2.18 6.83
N ILE A 24 -0.29 2.62 7.99
CA ILE A 24 -1.66 3.14 8.12
C ILE A 24 -1.90 4.33 7.19
N VAL A 25 -0.97 5.29 7.16
CA VAL A 25 -1.09 6.48 6.31
C VAL A 25 -1.05 6.11 4.82
N LEU A 26 -0.11 5.26 4.41
CA LEU A 26 0.02 4.83 3.01
C LEU A 26 -1.20 4.01 2.55
N VAL A 27 -1.74 3.14 3.40
CA VAL A 27 -2.97 2.41 3.07
C VAL A 27 -4.16 3.37 2.95
N ALA A 28 -4.28 4.36 3.84
CA ALA A 28 -5.34 5.36 3.76
C ALA A 28 -5.25 6.19 2.46
N GLU A 29 -4.04 6.62 2.09
CA GLU A 29 -3.77 7.26 0.81
C GLU A 29 -4.23 6.38 -0.37
N LYS A 30 -3.90 5.07 -0.35
CA LYS A 30 -4.31 4.13 -1.40
C LYS A 30 -5.82 3.95 -1.53
N ILE A 31 -6.55 3.98 -0.41
CA ILE A 31 -8.03 3.98 -0.43
C ILE A 31 -8.53 5.21 -1.17
N VAL A 32 -8.04 6.41 -0.78
CA VAL A 32 -8.43 7.67 -1.40
C VAL A 32 -8.09 7.64 -2.89
N GLN A 33 -6.88 7.22 -3.25
CA GLN A 33 -6.44 7.12 -4.64
C GLN A 33 -7.38 6.23 -5.47
N HIS A 34 -7.72 5.03 -4.97
CA HIS A 34 -8.60 4.11 -5.70
C HIS A 34 -10.02 4.66 -5.84
N ILE A 35 -10.57 5.30 -4.80
CA ILE A 35 -11.87 5.96 -4.88
C ILE A 35 -11.84 7.06 -5.95
N PHE A 36 -10.82 7.92 -5.94
CA PHE A 36 -10.69 9.00 -6.92
C PHE A 36 -10.56 8.48 -8.35
N VAL A 37 -9.72 7.47 -8.59
CA VAL A 37 -9.54 6.86 -9.92
C VAL A 37 -10.83 6.18 -10.39
N THR A 38 -11.52 5.43 -9.52
CA THR A 38 -12.80 4.81 -9.85
C THR A 38 -13.86 5.87 -10.19
N LEU A 39 -13.94 6.96 -9.44
CA LEU A 39 -14.87 8.06 -9.73
C LEU A 39 -14.51 8.77 -11.03
N ALA A 40 -13.22 8.97 -11.32
CA ALA A 40 -12.76 9.56 -12.57
C ALA A 40 -13.18 8.72 -13.79
N PHE A 41 -13.05 7.38 -13.71
CA PHE A 41 -13.55 6.48 -14.76
C PHE A 41 -15.09 6.47 -14.84
N PHE A 42 -15.78 6.49 -13.70
CA PHE A 42 -17.25 6.50 -13.68
C PHE A 42 -17.85 7.76 -14.32
N LEU A 43 -17.23 8.92 -14.08
CA LEU A 43 -17.67 10.20 -14.62
C LEU A 43 -17.06 10.52 -16.00
N ASP A 44 -16.22 9.63 -16.53
CA ASP A 44 -15.40 9.84 -17.73
C ASP A 44 -14.68 11.22 -17.72
N TRP A 45 -14.04 11.53 -16.59
CA TRP A 45 -13.43 12.84 -16.38
C TRP A 45 -12.37 13.10 -17.45
N GLN A 46 -12.58 14.13 -18.29
CA GLN A 46 -11.67 14.51 -19.38
C GLN A 46 -11.43 13.38 -20.41
N GLY A 47 -12.35 12.43 -20.56
CA GLY A 47 -12.18 11.32 -21.50
C GLY A 47 -11.05 10.36 -21.11
N ILE A 48 -10.80 10.20 -19.80
CA ILE A 48 -9.72 9.35 -19.26
C ILE A 48 -9.77 7.92 -19.82
N GLY A 49 -10.96 7.43 -20.17
CA GLY A 49 -11.13 6.11 -20.79
C GLY A 49 -10.37 5.94 -22.10
N ALA A 50 -10.10 7.01 -22.85
CA ALA A 50 -9.33 6.95 -24.10
C ALA A 50 -7.80 6.91 -23.88
N THR A 51 -7.33 7.12 -22.66
CA THR A 51 -5.90 7.18 -22.34
C THR A 51 -5.32 5.86 -21.84
N VAL A 52 -6.18 4.87 -21.56
CA VAL A 52 -5.80 3.56 -21.02
C VAL A 52 -5.88 2.47 -22.09
N ALA A 53 -5.00 1.48 -22.00
CA ALA A 53 -4.98 0.34 -22.93
C ALA A 53 -6.04 -0.72 -22.60
N VAL A 54 -6.56 -0.70 -21.38
CA VAL A 54 -7.55 -1.68 -20.87
C VAL A 54 -8.94 -1.08 -20.89
N ASN A 55 -9.96 -1.91 -21.06
CA ASN A 55 -11.36 -1.49 -20.99
C ASN A 55 -11.64 -0.72 -19.67
N PRO A 56 -12.11 0.54 -19.76
CA PRO A 56 -12.39 1.39 -18.59
C PRO A 56 -13.37 0.77 -17.58
N GLN A 57 -14.33 -0.04 -18.03
CA GLN A 57 -15.29 -0.72 -17.16
C GLN A 57 -14.60 -1.73 -16.23
N VAL A 58 -13.59 -2.44 -16.74
CA VAL A 58 -12.80 -3.38 -15.95
C VAL A 58 -11.98 -2.63 -14.90
N LEU A 59 -11.32 -1.53 -15.30
CA LEU A 59 -10.55 -0.70 -14.38
C LEU A 59 -11.42 -0.07 -13.28
N LEU A 60 -12.65 0.35 -13.62
CA LEU A 60 -13.61 0.87 -12.66
C LEU A 60 -13.96 -0.18 -11.59
N VAL A 61 -14.35 -1.38 -12.02
CA VAL A 61 -14.72 -2.48 -11.12
C VAL A 61 -13.53 -2.91 -10.26
N LEU A 62 -12.37 -3.10 -10.87
CA LEU A 62 -11.15 -3.46 -10.15
C LEU A 62 -10.75 -2.39 -9.14
N GLY A 63 -10.86 -1.10 -9.50
CA GLY A 63 -10.56 0.00 -8.61
C GLY A 63 -11.49 0.05 -7.40
N ALA A 64 -12.78 -0.21 -7.60
CA ALA A 64 -13.75 -0.27 -6.50
C ALA A 64 -13.47 -1.45 -5.56
N ILE A 65 -13.16 -2.63 -6.12
CA ILE A 65 -12.78 -3.81 -5.33
C ILE A 65 -11.50 -3.54 -4.54
N ALA A 66 -10.48 -2.95 -5.18
CA ALA A 66 -9.22 -2.60 -4.52
C ALA A 66 -9.43 -1.60 -3.38
N ALA A 67 -10.27 -0.57 -3.56
CA ALA A 67 -10.61 0.37 -2.49
C ALA A 67 -11.21 -0.34 -1.26
N ILE A 68 -12.15 -1.27 -1.48
CA ILE A 68 -12.77 -2.06 -0.41
C ILE A 68 -11.74 -2.95 0.28
N LEU A 69 -10.88 -3.63 -0.48
CA LEU A 69 -9.84 -4.50 0.08
C LEU A 69 -8.79 -3.70 0.85
N PHE A 70 -8.40 -2.51 0.39
CA PHE A 70 -7.52 -1.62 1.13
C PHE A 70 -8.18 -1.15 2.43
N ALA A 71 -9.47 -0.78 2.41
CA ALA A 71 -10.22 -0.42 3.62
C ALA A 71 -10.30 -1.60 4.62
N LEU A 72 -10.53 -2.81 4.13
CA LEU A 72 -10.50 -4.03 4.93
C LEU A 72 -9.11 -4.27 5.53
N SER A 73 -8.06 -4.08 4.73
CA SER A 73 -6.68 -4.20 5.20
C SER A 73 -6.32 -3.16 6.26
N LEU A 74 -6.82 -1.93 6.13
CA LEU A 74 -6.64 -0.86 7.10
C LEU A 74 -7.32 -1.21 8.41
N TRP A 75 -8.58 -1.66 8.36
CA TRP A 75 -9.30 -2.13 9.54
C TRP A 75 -8.58 -3.29 10.22
N GLY A 76 -8.10 -4.27 9.45
CA GLY A 76 -7.30 -5.37 9.96
C GLY A 76 -6.01 -4.88 10.63
N LEU A 77 -5.32 -3.90 10.03
CA LEU A 77 -4.09 -3.33 10.57
C LEU A 77 -4.34 -2.53 11.87
N LEU A 78 -5.45 -1.80 11.96
CA LEU A 78 -5.88 -1.11 13.19
C LEU A 78 -6.25 -2.11 14.30
N SER A 79 -6.90 -3.21 13.92
CA SER A 79 -7.32 -4.29 14.81
C SER A 79 -6.21 -5.31 15.13
N GLN A 80 -4.97 -5.04 14.73
CA GLN A 80 -3.80 -5.90 14.97
C GLN A 80 -3.91 -7.32 14.42
N GLN A 81 -4.63 -7.49 13.30
CA GLN A 81 -4.83 -8.79 12.68
C GLN A 81 -3.62 -9.16 11.80
N LYS A 82 -3.08 -10.37 11.99
CA LYS A 82 -1.89 -10.85 11.25
C LYS A 82 -2.13 -10.95 9.74
N TRP A 83 -3.35 -11.26 9.32
CA TRP A 83 -3.70 -11.39 7.89
C TRP A 83 -3.67 -10.05 7.14
N ALA A 84 -3.83 -8.92 7.84
CA ALA A 84 -3.90 -7.60 7.23
C ALA A 84 -2.63 -7.26 6.44
N VAL A 85 -1.46 -7.60 7.00
CA VAL A 85 -0.17 -7.35 6.36
C VAL A 85 -0.01 -8.16 5.07
N ASN A 86 -0.46 -9.42 5.07
CA ASN A 86 -0.42 -10.25 3.87
C ASN A 86 -1.37 -9.72 2.78
N LEU A 87 -2.54 -9.19 3.19
CA LEU A 87 -3.45 -8.54 2.25
C LEU A 87 -2.81 -7.26 1.65
N ILE A 88 -2.17 -6.42 2.47
CA ILE A 88 -1.45 -5.22 1.99
C ILE A 88 -0.38 -5.59 0.97
N ILE A 89 0.40 -6.65 1.23
CA ILE A 89 1.42 -7.15 0.29
C ILE A 89 0.77 -7.54 -1.04
N GLY A 90 -0.32 -8.30 -1.00
CA GLY A 90 -1.05 -8.71 -2.21
C GLY A 90 -1.60 -7.52 -2.99
N LEU A 91 -2.19 -6.55 -2.31
CA LEU A 91 -2.74 -5.34 -2.93
C LEU A 91 -1.65 -4.43 -3.51
N ALA A 92 -0.51 -4.28 -2.83
CA ALA A 92 0.61 -3.50 -3.36
C ALA A 92 1.20 -4.14 -4.64
N LEU A 93 1.28 -5.48 -4.69
CA LEU A 93 1.66 -6.19 -5.91
C LEU A 93 0.61 -6.02 -7.02
N PHE A 94 -0.68 -6.08 -6.68
CA PHE A 94 -1.77 -5.82 -7.61
C PHE A 94 -1.66 -4.42 -8.21
N ASP A 95 -1.41 -3.38 -7.41
CA ASP A 95 -1.21 -2.00 -7.89
C ASP A 95 -0.04 -1.91 -8.87
N ILE A 96 1.12 -2.46 -8.49
CA ILE A 96 2.33 -2.46 -9.31
C ILE A 96 2.04 -3.12 -10.67
N ILE A 97 1.47 -4.33 -10.66
CA ILE A 97 1.16 -5.09 -11.88
C ILE A 97 0.06 -4.39 -12.70
N GLY A 98 -0.99 -3.93 -12.02
CA GLY A 98 -2.14 -3.25 -12.64
C GLY A 98 -1.72 -2.00 -13.39
N GLU A 99 -0.71 -1.28 -12.89
CA GLU A 99 -0.17 -0.11 -13.58
C GLU A 99 0.50 -0.45 -14.91
N PHE A 100 1.31 -1.53 -14.97
CA PHE A 100 1.88 -2.03 -16.21
C PHE A 100 0.80 -2.45 -17.21
N VAL A 101 -0.23 -3.15 -16.72
CA VAL A 101 -1.32 -3.66 -17.55
C VAL A 101 -2.17 -2.50 -18.09
N ALA A 102 -2.50 -1.51 -17.25
CA ALA A 102 -3.36 -0.38 -17.61
C ALA A 102 -2.71 0.56 -18.64
N GLN A 103 -1.40 0.81 -18.51
CA GLN A 103 -0.67 1.69 -19.43
C GLN A 103 -0.34 1.00 -20.76
N GLY A 104 -0.31 -0.34 -20.81
CA GLY A 104 -0.07 -1.10 -22.04
C GLY A 104 1.31 -0.88 -22.69
N THR A 105 2.23 -0.22 -21.99
CA THR A 105 3.60 0.01 -22.46
C THR A 105 4.60 -0.64 -21.50
N MET A 106 5.70 -1.17 -22.06
CA MET A 106 6.82 -1.68 -21.24
C MET A 106 7.73 -0.56 -20.69
N GLY A 107 7.42 0.70 -21.01
CA GLY A 107 8.11 1.86 -20.44
C GLY A 107 7.56 2.14 -19.05
N ILE A 108 8.40 2.04 -18.02
CA ILE A 108 8.00 2.45 -16.66
C ILE A 108 7.89 3.97 -16.66
N VAL A 109 6.69 4.50 -16.88
CA VAL A 109 6.39 5.85 -16.42
C VAL A 109 6.26 5.74 -14.91
N ILE A 110 7.36 6.02 -14.19
CA ILE A 110 7.36 6.03 -12.72
C ILE A 110 6.39 7.13 -12.28
N ASN A 111 5.14 6.75 -12.06
CA ASN A 111 4.16 7.66 -11.50
C ASN A 111 4.25 7.62 -9.97
N VAL A 112 3.58 8.58 -9.33
CA VAL A 112 3.56 8.65 -7.86
C VAL A 112 2.89 7.42 -7.25
N SER A 113 1.84 6.89 -7.88
CA SER A 113 1.11 5.69 -7.43
C SER A 113 2.00 4.45 -7.34
N PHE A 114 2.83 4.20 -8.36
CA PHE A 114 3.80 3.12 -8.43
C PHE A 114 4.81 3.20 -7.32
N LEU A 115 5.37 4.40 -7.10
CA LEU A 115 6.33 4.64 -6.04
C LEU A 115 5.70 4.37 -4.67
N VAL A 116 4.50 4.89 -4.42
CA VAL A 116 3.76 4.66 -3.17
C VAL A 116 3.47 3.17 -2.98
N ALA A 117 3.06 2.44 -4.02
CA ALA A 117 2.83 0.99 -3.95
C ALA A 117 4.11 0.21 -3.64
N THR A 118 5.24 0.61 -4.23
CA THR A 118 6.55 -0.01 -3.98
C THR A 118 7.01 0.23 -2.54
N VAL A 119 6.89 1.46 -2.04
CA VAL A 119 7.21 1.80 -0.65
C VAL A 119 6.32 1.02 0.31
N LEU A 120 5.01 0.96 0.02
CA LEU A 120 4.04 0.19 0.80
C LEU A 120 4.42 -1.30 0.87
N LEU A 121 4.80 -1.90 -0.26
CA LEU A 121 5.25 -3.28 -0.33
C LEU A 121 6.50 -3.53 0.52
N ILE A 122 7.53 -2.69 0.38
CA ILE A 122 8.78 -2.81 1.13
C ILE A 122 8.51 -2.70 2.64
N LEU A 123 7.73 -1.71 3.05
CA LEU A 123 7.40 -1.52 4.47
C LEU A 123 6.55 -2.66 5.03
N ALA A 124 5.61 -3.20 4.26
CA ALA A 124 4.78 -4.32 4.69
C ALA A 124 5.61 -5.60 4.87
N LEU A 125 6.54 -5.87 3.96
CA LEU A 125 7.49 -6.99 4.07
C LEU A 125 8.42 -6.81 5.27
N PHE A 126 8.93 -5.60 5.48
CA PHE A 126 9.79 -5.27 6.61
C PHE A 126 9.06 -5.41 7.95
N TYR A 127 7.83 -4.90 8.04
CA TYR A 127 6.98 -5.06 9.22
C TYR A 127 6.70 -6.54 9.52
N ARG A 128 6.36 -7.34 8.51
CA ARG A 128 6.13 -8.79 8.67
C ARG A 128 7.38 -9.51 9.18
N TRP A 129 8.54 -9.16 8.63
CA TRP A 129 9.81 -9.77 9.04
C TRP A 129 10.16 -9.45 10.50
N GLN A 130 9.98 -8.21 10.93
CA GLN A 130 10.20 -7.84 12.34
C GLN A 130 9.22 -8.53 13.28
N ALA A 131 7.93 -8.56 12.94
CA ALA A 131 6.92 -9.24 13.75
C ALA A 131 7.25 -10.73 13.92
N ALA A 132 7.69 -11.42 12.87
CA ALA A 132 8.08 -12.82 12.93
C ALA A 132 9.34 -13.06 13.77
N LYS A 133 10.24 -12.08 13.89
CA LYS A 133 11.45 -12.17 14.72
C LYS A 133 11.12 -12.08 16.21
N LEU A 134 10.11 -11.29 16.60
CA LEU A 134 9.67 -11.16 17.99
C LEU A 134 8.89 -12.38 18.51
N GLU A 135 8.34 -13.20 17.61
CA GLU A 135 7.63 -14.44 17.97
C GLU A 135 8.57 -15.64 18.20
N ARG A 136 9.89 -15.47 18.00
CA ARG A 136 10.93 -16.49 18.20
C ARG A 136 11.73 -16.22 19.47
#